data_AF-A0A240EQC9-F1
#
_entry.id   AF-A0A240EQC9-F1
#
_cell.length_a   1.000
_cell.length_b   1.000
_cell.length_c   1.000
_cell.angle_alpha   90.00
_cell.angle_beta   90.00
_cell.angle_gamma   90.00
#
_symmetry.space_group_name_H-M   'P 1'
#
loop_
_entity.id
_entity.type
_entity.pdbx_description
1 polymer ?
#
loop_
_entity_poly.entity_id
_entity_poly.type
_entity_poly.pdbx_seq_one_letter_code
_entity_poly.pdbx_strand_id
1 'polypeptide(L)'
;MKAAWFLASSRSDLAASKILDLYAKRWGIETTFRDIKDYRFGMGMSETSTRSPALRDRLFLISALAIGLLTLLGQAGEEADLEKTIKANTSKTRSYSLFRQGCIYYQLLPNMREE
;
A
#
# COMPACT_ATOMS: atom_id res chain seq x y z
N MET A 1 -2.35 18.53 -14.30
CA MET A 1 -1.30 19.56 -14.16
C MET A 1 -0.38 19.49 -15.37
N LYS A 2 -0.13 20.62 -16.05
CA LYS A 2 0.63 20.73 -17.32
C LYS A 2 2.04 21.34 -17.14
N ALA A 3 2.59 21.31 -15.93
CA ALA A 3 3.91 21.88 -15.67
C ALA A 3 5.02 20.85 -15.97
N ALA A 4 6.10 21.30 -16.60
CA ALA A 4 7.28 20.47 -16.86
C ALA A 4 7.92 20.02 -15.53
N TRP A 5 8.38 18.78 -15.48
CA TRP A 5 9.10 18.24 -14.32
C TRP A 5 10.59 18.42 -14.52
N PHE A 6 11.24 19.09 -13.56
CA PHE A 6 12.69 19.22 -13.49
C PHE A 6 13.18 18.36 -12.31
N LEU A 7 13.88 17.27 -12.62
CA LEU A 7 14.40 16.33 -11.62
C LEU A 7 15.91 16.44 -11.53
N ALA A 8 16.42 16.71 -10.33
CA ALA A 8 17.85 16.64 -10.02
C ALA A 8 18.14 15.29 -9.34
N SER A 9 19.22 14.62 -9.74
CA SER A 9 19.62 13.32 -9.19
C SER A 9 21.13 13.23 -9.09
N SER A 10 21.62 12.63 -8.00
CA SER A 10 23.03 12.26 -7.83
C SER A 10 23.40 10.95 -8.52
N ARG A 11 22.42 10.24 -9.12
CA ARG A 11 22.62 8.95 -9.80
C ARG A 11 23.12 9.14 -11.23
N SER A 12 24.43 9.30 -11.38
CA SER A 12 25.10 9.39 -12.69
C SER A 12 25.18 8.05 -13.43
N ASP A 13 24.91 6.94 -12.74
CA ASP A 13 24.93 5.57 -13.27
C ASP A 13 23.64 5.18 -14.00
N LEU A 14 22.57 5.96 -13.88
CA LEU A 14 21.25 5.63 -14.42
C LEU A 14 20.90 6.50 -15.63
N ALA A 15 20.27 5.87 -16.63
CA ALA A 15 19.63 6.62 -17.71
C ALA A 15 18.48 7.48 -17.17
N ALA A 16 18.23 8.63 -17.80
CA ALA A 16 17.16 9.55 -17.41
C ALA A 16 15.77 8.89 -17.35
N SER A 17 15.49 7.94 -18.25
CA SER A 17 14.25 7.15 -18.23
C SER A 17 14.08 6.34 -16.94
N LYS A 18 15.16 5.72 -16.44
CA LYS A 18 15.14 4.99 -15.17
C LYS A 18 14.94 5.92 -13.98
N ILE A 19 15.50 7.13 -14.01
CA ILE A 19 15.27 8.14 -12.97
C ILE A 19 13.79 8.55 -12.97
N LEU A 20 13.19 8.76 -14.14
CA LEU A 20 11.76 9.05 -14.28
C LEU A 20 10.88 7.91 -13.74
N ASP A 21 11.20 6.66 -14.10
CA ASP A 21 10.47 5.47 -13.61
C ASP A 21 10.53 5.37 -12.07
N LEU A 22 11.69 5.63 -11.47
CA LEU A 22 11.85 5.64 -10.01
C LEU A 22 11.06 6.79 -9.38
N TYR A 23 11.13 7.99 -9.96
CA TYR A 23 10.40 9.15 -9.45
C TYR A 23 8.88 8.98 -9.58
N ALA A 24 8.39 8.29 -10.61
CA ALA A 24 6.97 7.97 -10.76
C ALA A 24 6.43 7.15 -9.58
N LYS A 25 7.28 6.33 -8.93
CA LYS A 25 6.91 5.57 -7.72
C LYS A 25 6.74 6.44 -6.47
N ARG A 26 7.17 7.71 -6.49
CA ARG A 26 7.08 8.63 -5.33
C ARG A 26 5.66 8.70 -4.76
N TRP A 27 4.64 8.70 -5.62
CA TRP A 27 3.23 8.77 -5.21
C TRP A 27 2.78 7.62 -4.30
N GLY A 28 3.56 6.54 -4.22
CA GLY A 28 3.35 5.46 -3.27
C GLY A 28 3.28 5.95 -1.81
N ILE A 29 4.09 6.96 -1.44
CA ILE A 29 4.08 7.46 -0.05
C ILE A 29 2.76 8.16 0.30
N GLU A 30 2.19 8.96 -0.60
CA GLU A 30 0.88 9.57 -0.41
C GLU A 30 -0.23 8.53 -0.27
N THR A 31 -0.17 7.42 -1.01
CA THR A 31 -1.14 6.33 -0.84
C THR A 31 -1.01 5.66 0.51
N THR A 32 0.21 5.39 0.99
CA THR A 32 0.44 4.85 2.33
C THR A 32 -0.05 5.81 3.41
N PHE A 33 0.18 7.12 3.29
CA PHE A 33 -0.34 8.09 4.26
C PHE A 33 -1.87 8.14 4.28
N ARG A 34 -2.52 7.99 3.12
CA ARG A 34 -3.98 7.87 3.05
C ARG A 34 -4.43 6.62 3.78
N ASP A 35 -3.84 5.47 3.50
CA ASP A 35 -4.20 4.18 4.11
C ASP A 35 -3.94 4.16 5.63
N ILE A 36 -2.94 4.88 6.13
CA ILE A 36 -2.74 5.03 7.59
C ILE A 36 -3.86 5.84 8.23
N LYS A 37 -4.26 6.95 7.59
CA LYS A 37 -5.18 7.92 8.19
C LYS A 37 -6.64 7.50 8.06
N ASP A 38 -7.01 6.93 6.91
CA ASP A 38 -8.40 6.64 6.55
C ASP A 38 -9.07 5.69 7.55
N TYR A 39 -10.25 6.07 8.03
CA TYR A 39 -10.99 5.29 9.04
C TYR A 39 -11.82 4.14 8.45
N ARG A 40 -12.21 4.22 7.18
CA ARG A 40 -13.12 3.25 6.54
C ARG A 40 -12.36 2.08 5.93
N PHE A 41 -11.26 2.39 5.26
CA PHE A 41 -10.50 1.46 4.43
C PHE A 41 -9.05 1.31 4.87
N GLY A 42 -8.63 2.14 5.83
CA GLY A 42 -7.27 2.22 6.34
C GLY A 42 -7.16 1.84 7.82
N MET A 43 -6.21 2.46 8.52
CA MET A 43 -5.88 2.19 9.92
C MET A 43 -6.54 3.17 10.90
N GLY A 44 -7.30 4.17 10.44
CA GLY A 44 -8.06 5.09 11.29
C GLY A 44 -7.21 6.00 12.19
N MET A 45 -5.94 6.21 11.85
CA MET A 45 -5.03 6.95 12.72
C MET A 45 -5.37 8.44 12.83
N SER A 46 -6.17 9.03 11.91
CA SER A 46 -6.63 10.41 12.07
C SER A 46 -7.68 10.57 13.17
N GLU A 47 -8.47 9.53 13.41
CA GLU A 47 -9.54 9.52 14.41
C GLU A 47 -9.05 9.04 15.78
N THR A 48 -7.83 8.50 15.85
CA THR A 48 -7.26 7.94 17.08
C THR A 48 -6.72 9.07 17.97
N SER A 49 -7.39 9.32 19.09
CA SER A 49 -6.91 10.26 20.12
C SER A 49 -6.04 9.54 21.14
N THR A 50 -4.86 10.10 21.43
CA THR A 50 -3.95 9.59 22.46
C THR A 50 -3.46 10.74 23.33
N ARG A 51 -3.35 10.49 24.64
CA ARG A 51 -2.85 11.46 25.63
C ARG A 51 -1.33 11.50 25.72
N SER A 52 -0.62 10.61 25.04
CA SER A 52 0.84 10.47 25.15
C SER A 52 1.49 10.36 23.77
N PRO A 53 2.43 11.27 23.43
CA PRO A 53 3.21 11.18 22.20
C PRO A 53 3.94 9.82 22.08
N ALA A 54 4.44 9.27 23.19
CA ALA A 54 5.12 7.97 23.16
C ALA A 54 4.17 6.81 22.78
N LEU A 55 2.91 6.85 23.21
CA LEU A 55 1.90 5.87 22.79
C LEU A 55 1.54 6.05 21.31
N ARG A 56 1.39 7.31 20.87
CA ARG A 56 1.14 7.63 19.47
C ARG A 56 2.23 7.07 18.56
N ASP A 57 3.49 7.27 18.91
CA ASP A 57 4.63 6.83 18.09
C ASP A 57 4.73 5.29 18.04
N ARG A 58 4.42 4.60 19.15
CA ARG A 58 4.31 3.13 19.18
C ARG A 58 3.17 2.63 18.29
N LEU A 59 2.01 3.28 18.32
CA LEU A 59 0.88 2.94 17.45
C LEU A 59 1.26 3.11 15.97
N PHE A 60 1.93 4.22 15.61
CA PHE A 60 2.41 4.43 14.24
C PHE A 60 3.40 3.35 13.79
N LEU A 61 4.31 2.91 14.68
CA LEU A 61 5.21 1.81 14.38
C LEU A 61 4.42 0.52 14.09
N ILE A 62 3.45 0.19 14.93
CA ILE A 62 2.58 -0.99 14.73
C ILE A 62 1.82 -0.87 13.40
N SER A 63 1.23 0.29 13.10
CA SER A 63 0.54 0.52 11.83
C SER A 63 1.46 0.36 10.64
N ALA A 64 2.69 0.88 10.70
CA ALA A 64 3.67 0.73 9.62
C ALA A 64 4.04 -0.73 9.38
N LEU A 65 4.29 -1.50 10.45
CA LEU A 65 4.56 -2.94 10.36
C LEU A 65 3.36 -3.72 9.80
N ALA A 66 2.14 -3.40 10.26
CA ALA A 66 0.91 -4.02 9.77
C ALA A 66 0.68 -3.76 8.28
N ILE A 67 0.89 -2.52 7.82
CA ILE A 67 0.81 -2.18 6.38
C ILE A 67 1.84 -2.96 5.58
N GLY A 68 3.08 -3.07 6.07
CA GLY A 68 4.12 -3.87 5.41
C GLY A 68 3.69 -5.34 5.27
N LEU A 69 3.22 -5.94 6.37
CA LEU A 69 2.75 -7.33 6.38
C LEU A 69 1.56 -7.56 5.44
N LEU A 70 0.53 -6.71 5.51
CA LEU A 70 -0.65 -6.82 4.65
C LEU A 70 -0.30 -6.59 3.18
N THR A 71 0.63 -5.68 2.88
CA THR A 71 1.13 -5.48 1.52
C THR A 71 1.80 -6.74 0.97
N LEU A 72 2.63 -7.40 1.78
CA LEU A 72 3.26 -8.67 1.42
C LEU A 72 2.24 -9.80 1.25
N LEU A 73 1.22 -9.86 2.10
CA LEU A 73 0.11 -10.82 1.96
C LEU A 73 -0.66 -10.59 0.64
N GLY A 74 -0.92 -9.34 0.28
CA GLY A 74 -1.52 -9.00 -1.00
C GLY A 74 -0.64 -9.42 -2.19
N GLN A 75 0.67 -9.22 -2.10
CA GLN A 75 1.61 -9.68 -3.12
C GLN A 75 1.58 -11.22 -3.24
N ALA A 76 1.61 -11.94 -2.13
CA ALA A 76 1.52 -13.40 -2.14
C ALA A 76 0.21 -13.90 -2.78
N GLY A 77 -0.92 -13.25 -2.47
CA GLY A 77 -2.20 -13.57 -3.09
C GLY A 77 -2.25 -13.26 -4.59
N GLU A 78 -1.58 -12.19 -5.04
CA GLU A 78 -1.44 -11.90 -6.46
C GLU A 78 -0.57 -12.96 -7.18
N GLU A 79 0.54 -13.37 -6.59
CA GLU A 79 1.40 -14.44 -7.11
C GLU A 79 0.66 -15.78 -7.19
N ALA A 80 -0.29 -16.02 -6.27
CA ALA A 80 -1.20 -17.16 -6.27
C ALA A 80 -2.44 -16.98 -7.18
N ASP A 81 -2.51 -15.90 -7.97
CA ASP A 81 -3.63 -15.56 -8.87
C ASP A 81 -4.99 -15.52 -8.15
N LEU A 82 -5.01 -15.12 -6.88
CA LEU A 82 -6.23 -15.02 -6.07
C LEU A 82 -7.00 -13.71 -6.31
N GLU A 83 -6.45 -12.72 -7.02
CA GLU A 83 -7.18 -11.46 -7.27
C GLU A 83 -8.49 -11.71 -8.04
N LYS A 84 -8.51 -12.74 -8.91
CA LYS A 84 -9.71 -13.15 -9.67
C LYS A 84 -10.89 -13.57 -8.80
N THR A 85 -10.66 -13.96 -7.55
CA THR A 85 -11.72 -14.38 -6.62
C THR A 85 -12.35 -13.19 -5.88
N ILE A 86 -11.66 -12.04 -5.83
CA ILE A 86 -12.09 -10.86 -5.08
C ILE A 86 -12.47 -9.67 -5.96
N LYS A 87 -12.06 -9.65 -7.23
CA LYS A 87 -12.42 -8.58 -8.18
C LYS A 87 -13.73 -8.90 -8.90
N ALA A 88 -14.59 -7.90 -9.04
CA ALA A 88 -15.86 -8.01 -9.78
C ALA A 88 -15.74 -7.68 -11.28
N ASN A 89 -14.56 -7.24 -11.73
CA ASN A 89 -14.34 -6.80 -13.11
C ASN A 89 -13.53 -7.83 -13.92
N THR A 90 -13.54 -7.65 -15.24
CA THR A 90 -12.81 -8.49 -16.20
C THR A 90 -11.45 -7.89 -16.60
N SER A 91 -10.97 -6.87 -15.87
CA SER A 91 -9.71 -6.21 -16.22
C SER A 91 -8.53 -7.17 -16.07
N LYS A 92 -7.62 -7.14 -17.05
CA LYS A 92 -6.34 -7.84 -17.00
C LYS A 92 -5.30 -7.13 -16.14
N THR A 93 -5.54 -5.85 -15.81
CA THR A 93 -4.69 -5.09 -14.90
C THR A 93 -5.16 -5.25 -13.47
N ARG A 94 -4.21 -5.13 -12.53
CA ARG A 94 -4.47 -5.11 -11.09
C ARG A 94 -5.53 -4.05 -10.77
N SER A 95 -6.57 -4.47 -10.07
CA SER A 95 -7.71 -3.62 -9.71
C SER A 95 -7.59 -3.06 -8.30
N TYR A 96 -7.10 -3.87 -7.36
CA TYR A 96 -6.87 -3.44 -5.97
C TYR A 96 -5.37 -3.21 -5.71
N SER A 97 -5.05 -2.20 -4.90
CA SER A 97 -3.68 -2.07 -4.38
C SER A 97 -3.29 -3.33 -3.58
N LEU A 98 -1.99 -3.65 -3.52
CA LEU A 98 -1.53 -4.82 -2.78
C LEU A 98 -1.95 -4.77 -1.31
N PHE A 99 -1.85 -3.60 -0.67
CA PHE A 99 -2.36 -3.39 0.69
C PHE A 99 -3.85 -3.76 0.79
N ARG A 100 -4.70 -3.30 -0.13
CA ARG A 100 -6.14 -3.61 -0.11
C ARG A 100 -6.42 -5.09 -0.33
N GLN A 101 -5.70 -5.74 -1.25
CA GLN A 101 -5.77 -7.20 -1.42
C GLN A 101 -5.42 -7.90 -0.12
N GLY A 102 -4.32 -7.51 0.52
CA GLY A 102 -3.91 -8.03 1.82
C GLY A 102 -4.96 -7.89 2.92
N CYS A 103 -5.60 -6.72 3.05
CA CYS A 103 -6.71 -6.52 3.98
C CYS A 103 -7.86 -7.49 3.72
N ILE A 104 -8.26 -7.66 2.45
CA ILE A 104 -9.34 -8.57 2.07
C ILE A 104 -8.95 -10.01 2.40
N TYR A 105 -7.75 -10.44 2.00
CA TYR A 105 -7.27 -11.79 2.30
C TYR A 105 -7.18 -12.05 3.79
N TYR A 106 -6.65 -11.11 4.58
CA TYR A 106 -6.58 -11.23 6.03
C TYR A 106 -7.97 -11.41 6.66
N GLN A 107 -8.99 -10.72 6.16
CA GLN A 107 -10.38 -10.88 6.61
C GLN A 107 -10.98 -12.23 6.20
N LEU A 108 -10.56 -12.78 5.06
CA LEU A 108 -11.05 -14.05 4.52
C LEU A 108 -10.29 -15.27 5.07
N LEU A 109 -9.07 -15.11 5.60
CA LEU A 109 -8.22 -16.19 6.11
C LEU A 109 -8.97 -17.18 7.03
N PRO A 110 -9.80 -16.76 8.00
CA PRO A 110 -10.50 -17.70 8.88
C PRO A 110 -11.46 -18.65 8.16
N ASN A 111 -11.94 -18.28 6.98
CA ASN A 111 -12.89 -19.04 6.18
C ASN A 111 -12.27 -19.53 4.86
N MET A 112 -10.96 -19.35 4.66
CA MET A 112 -10.29 -19.90 3.50
C MET A 112 -10.34 -21.43 3.59
N ARG A 113 -10.66 -22.06 2.47
CA ARG A 113 -10.61 -23.52 2.38
C ARG A 113 -9.16 -23.94 2.48
N GLU A 114 -8.88 -24.84 3.41
CA GLU A 114 -7.67 -25.64 3.37
C GLU A 114 -7.84 -26.57 2.16
N GLU A 115 -6.99 -26.43 1.16
CA GLU A 115 -6.94 -27.39 0.05
C GLU A 115 -6.52 -28.79 0.56
#